data_AF-A0A352SGA2-F1
#
_entry.id   AF-A0A352SGA2-F1
#
_cell.length_a   1.000
_cell.length_b   1.000
_cell.length_c   1.000
_cell.angle_alpha   90.00
_cell.angle_beta   90.00
_cell.angle_gamma   90.00
#
_symmetry.space_group_name_H-M   'P 1'
#
loop_
_entity.id
_entity.type
_entity.pdbx_description
1 polymer ?
#
loop_
_entity_poly.entity_id
_entity_poly.type
_entity_poly.pdbx_seq_one_letter_code
_entity_poly.pdbx_strand_id
1 'polypeptide(L)'
;YKSGLNKFKQEKTFGQWIRSKDGSVLCTTNVIQYNSRLKKMEMASGDFEKLPNEYYEKYKKNCIVVKVPEGVKEIWGMANLSTYEKVILPKSLKKVNVEGIFSDLTGRVVFLGDKVPEFTGECDINLGDEFEIRVKKGLERKMLRALKKHFLMSSDTLKRYITTF
;
A
#
# COMPACT_ATOMS: atom_id res chain seq x y z
N TYR A 1 -8.47 14.92 20.75
CA TYR A 1 -9.01 14.09 19.64
C TYR A 1 -9.16 14.81 18.28
N LYS A 2 -9.13 16.15 18.18
CA LYS A 2 -9.19 16.88 16.89
C LYS A 2 -7.83 17.33 16.29
N SER A 3 -6.69 17.07 16.93
CA SER A 3 -5.42 17.75 16.58
C SER A 3 -4.51 17.03 15.56
N GLY A 4 -4.61 15.71 15.39
CA GLY A 4 -3.76 14.95 14.46
C GLY A 4 -4.23 15.00 12.99
N LEU A 5 -5.55 14.96 12.77
CA LEU A 5 -6.17 15.00 11.44
C LEU A 5 -6.08 16.38 10.76
N ASN A 6 -5.88 17.46 11.52
CA ASN A 6 -5.72 18.82 10.98
C ASN A 6 -4.48 18.99 10.08
N LYS A 7 -3.59 18.00 10.02
CA LYS A 7 -2.42 17.99 9.14
C LYS A 7 -2.65 17.26 7.82
N PHE A 8 -3.82 16.65 7.62
CA PHE A 8 -4.11 15.83 6.46
C PHE A 8 -5.39 16.28 5.74
N LYS A 9 -5.44 16.09 4.42
CA LYS A 9 -6.56 16.43 3.54
C LYS A 9 -6.96 15.18 2.78
N GLN A 10 -8.24 14.82 2.88
CA GLN A 10 -8.80 13.75 2.05
C GLN A 10 -9.07 14.32 0.66
N GLU A 11 -8.50 13.68 -0.36
CA GLU A 11 -8.76 14.03 -1.75
C GLU A 11 -9.62 12.93 -2.36
N LYS A 12 -10.78 13.29 -2.92
CA LYS A 12 -11.76 12.34 -3.45
C LYS A 12 -11.19 11.40 -4.52
N THR A 13 -10.13 11.82 -5.20
CA THR A 13 -9.43 11.08 -6.26
C THR A 13 -8.54 9.94 -5.76
N PHE A 14 -8.22 9.91 -4.46
CA PHE A 14 -7.34 8.89 -3.86
C PHE A 14 -8.09 7.83 -3.07
N GLY A 15 -9.42 7.79 -3.18
CA GLY A 15 -10.27 6.82 -2.52
C GLY A 15 -10.00 6.74 -1.02
N GLN A 16 -9.34 5.65 -0.62
CA GLN A 16 -8.98 5.35 0.76
C GLN A 16 -7.69 6.02 1.25
N TRP A 17 -7.08 6.95 0.52
CA TRP A 17 -5.85 7.60 0.96
C TRP A 17 -6.08 9.08 1.29
N ILE A 18 -5.35 9.56 2.29
CA ILE A 18 -5.34 10.94 2.78
C ILE A 18 -3.91 11.48 2.64
N ARG A 19 -3.78 12.75 2.23
CA ARG A 19 -2.48 13.38 2.01
C ARG A 19 -2.16 14.38 3.11
N SER A 20 -0.92 14.48 3.54
CA SER A 20 -0.49 15.57 4.41
C SER A 20 -0.65 16.94 3.72
N LYS A 21 -0.80 18.01 4.50
CA LYS A 21 -0.99 19.39 4.00
C LYS A 21 0.19 19.88 3.17
N ASP A 22 1.41 19.48 3.53
CA ASP A 22 2.62 19.76 2.77
C ASP A 22 2.79 18.83 1.55
N GLY A 23 1.89 17.85 1.37
CA GLY A 23 1.87 16.93 0.24
C GLY A 23 2.91 15.81 0.29
N SER A 24 3.74 15.73 1.33
CA SER A 24 4.90 14.84 1.38
C SER A 24 4.59 13.41 1.82
N VAL A 25 3.49 13.21 2.55
CA VAL A 25 3.08 11.90 3.09
C VAL A 25 1.70 11.55 2.57
N LEU A 26 1.53 10.30 2.15
CA LEU A 26 0.23 9.72 1.81
C LEU A 26 -0.04 8.53 2.73
N CYS A 27 -1.21 8.47 3.33
CA CYS A 27 -1.57 7.43 4.29
C CYS A 27 -2.95 6.88 4.00
N THR A 28 -3.18 5.60 4.23
CA THR A 28 -4.54 5.06 4.12
C THR A 28 -5.41 5.57 5.27
N THR A 29 -6.69 5.77 5.02
CA THR A 29 -7.69 6.28 5.96
C THR A 29 -7.78 5.39 7.21
N ASN A 30 -7.50 4.10 7.07
CA ASN A 30 -7.56 3.10 8.14
C ASN A 30 -6.38 3.24 9.13
N VAL A 31 -5.20 3.64 8.66
CA VAL A 31 -4.00 3.84 9.50
C VAL A 31 -4.12 5.05 10.41
N ILE A 32 -4.78 6.13 9.97
CA ILE A 32 -4.96 7.32 10.81
C ILE A 32 -5.89 7.02 12.00
N GLN A 33 -6.90 6.16 11.81
CA GLN A 33 -7.72 5.69 12.92
C GLN A 33 -6.88 4.89 13.95
N TYR A 34 -5.93 4.09 13.49
CA TYR A 34 -5.01 3.33 14.34
C TYR A 34 -4.04 4.24 15.14
N ASN A 35 -3.37 5.19 14.46
CA ASN A 35 -2.42 6.09 15.12
C ASN A 35 -3.07 7.12 16.07
N SER A 36 -4.33 7.48 15.85
CA SER A 36 -5.08 8.34 16.79
C SER A 36 -5.58 7.59 18.04
N ARG A 37 -5.54 6.25 18.03
CA ARG A 37 -6.03 5.36 19.11
C ARG A 37 -4.93 4.80 20.01
N LEU A 38 -3.65 5.13 19.81
CA LEU A 38 -2.52 4.70 20.65
C LEU A 38 -2.45 5.38 22.05
N LYS A 39 -3.60 5.66 22.68
CA LYS A 39 -3.74 5.42 24.12
C LYS A 39 -4.21 3.97 24.27
N LYS A 40 -3.25 3.06 24.47
CA LYS A 40 -3.41 1.66 24.91
C LYS A 40 -4.79 1.05 24.65
N MET A 41 -4.92 0.29 23.55
CA MET A 41 -5.74 -0.91 23.58
C MET A 41 -4.82 -2.07 23.28
N GLU A 42 -4.80 -3.03 24.21
CA GLU A 42 -4.33 -4.38 23.98
C GLU A 42 -4.89 -4.86 22.64
N MET A 43 -4.04 -5.46 21.83
CA MET A 43 -4.53 -6.21 20.68
C MET A 43 -5.50 -7.24 21.24
N ALA A 44 -6.79 -7.11 20.92
CA ALA A 44 -7.69 -8.24 21.02
C ALA A 44 -7.19 -9.26 19.99
N SER A 45 -6.36 -10.18 20.46
CA SER A 45 -6.12 -11.45 19.79
C SER A 45 -7.46 -12.15 19.65
N GLY A 46 -7.91 -12.36 18.42
CA GLY A 46 -9.20 -12.96 18.13
C GLY A 46 -10.25 -11.91 17.80
N ASP A 47 -10.33 -11.59 16.52
CA ASP A 47 -11.54 -11.83 15.72
C ASP A 47 -11.34 -11.16 14.37
N PHE A 48 -10.75 -11.92 13.44
CA PHE A 48 -11.03 -11.76 12.01
C PHE A 48 -12.48 -12.21 11.71
N GLU A 49 -13.44 -11.94 12.60
CA GLU A 49 -14.85 -12.08 12.29
C GLU A 49 -15.19 -11.04 11.25
N LYS A 50 -15.07 -11.49 9.99
CA LYS A 50 -15.83 -11.05 8.83
C LYS A 50 -16.24 -9.59 8.96
N LEU A 51 -15.34 -8.69 8.54
CA LEU A 51 -15.82 -7.47 7.87
C LEU A 51 -16.92 -7.93 6.92
N PRO A 52 -18.15 -7.39 7.01
CA PRO A 52 -19.29 -7.96 6.30
C PRO A 52 -18.92 -8.16 4.84
N ASN A 53 -18.97 -9.43 4.38
CA ASN A 53 -18.67 -9.83 3.00
C ASN A 53 -19.45 -9.00 1.96
N GLU A 54 -20.52 -8.32 2.39
CA GLU A 54 -21.30 -7.39 1.58
C GLU A 54 -20.50 -6.17 1.05
N TYR A 55 -19.35 -5.83 1.62
CA TYR A 55 -18.46 -4.80 1.04
C TYR A 55 -17.47 -5.36 0.01
N TYR A 56 -17.14 -6.65 0.08
CA TYR A 56 -16.22 -7.31 -0.86
C TYR A 56 -16.95 -7.83 -2.10
N GLU A 57 -18.16 -8.34 -1.97
CA GLU A 57 -18.93 -8.90 -3.11
C GLU A 57 -19.56 -7.83 -4.02
N LYS A 58 -19.74 -6.60 -3.54
CA LYS A 58 -20.54 -5.60 -4.25
C LYS A 58 -19.77 -4.73 -5.25
N TYR A 59 -18.44 -4.69 -5.18
CA TYR A 59 -17.63 -3.93 -6.14
C TYR A 59 -17.12 -4.82 -7.27
N LYS A 60 -18.05 -5.39 -8.04
CA LYS A 60 -17.80 -5.74 -9.44
C LYS A 60 -17.24 -4.48 -10.15
N LYS A 61 -15.99 -4.55 -10.60
CA LYS A 61 -15.40 -3.73 -11.69
C LYS A 61 -15.35 -2.20 -11.50
N ASN A 62 -14.94 -1.68 -10.36
CA ASN A 62 -14.33 -0.34 -10.35
C ASN A 62 -12.81 -0.50 -10.31
N CYS A 63 -12.26 -0.92 -11.45
CA CYS A 63 -10.85 -0.98 -11.76
C CYS A 63 -10.26 0.45 -11.78
N ILE A 64 -9.98 1.02 -10.60
CA ILE A 64 -9.51 2.39 -10.47
C ILE A 64 -8.00 2.42 -10.65
N VAL A 65 -7.53 3.26 -11.58
CA VAL A 65 -6.11 3.59 -11.72
C VAL A 65 -5.78 4.81 -10.87
N VAL A 66 -4.93 4.63 -9.85
CA VAL A 66 -4.45 5.71 -9.00
C VAL A 66 -3.07 6.16 -9.45
N LYS A 67 -2.91 7.46 -9.69
CA LYS A 67 -1.62 8.11 -9.92
C LYS A 67 -1.27 8.96 -8.72
N VAL A 68 -0.37 8.47 -7.87
CA VAL A 68 0.09 9.21 -6.70
C VAL A 68 0.89 10.44 -7.16
N PRO A 69 0.65 11.66 -6.61
CA PRO A 69 1.27 12.88 -7.09
C PRO A 69 2.78 12.91 -6.87
N GLU A 70 3.50 13.55 -7.79
CA GLU A 70 4.90 13.88 -7.58
C GLU A 70 5.04 14.83 -6.37
N GLY A 71 6.08 14.63 -5.56
CA GLY A 71 6.29 15.31 -4.28
C GLY A 71 5.98 14.44 -3.06
N VAL A 72 5.19 13.38 -3.20
CA VAL A 72 5.01 12.36 -2.14
C VAL A 72 6.32 11.60 -1.95
N LYS A 73 6.84 11.61 -0.72
CA LYS A 73 8.10 10.97 -0.31
C LYS A 73 7.89 9.72 0.50
N GLU A 74 6.77 9.61 1.20
CA GLU A 74 6.49 8.51 2.12
C GLU A 74 5.04 8.04 2.05
N ILE A 75 4.84 6.72 2.09
CA ILE A 75 3.51 6.09 2.10
C ILE A 75 3.36 5.26 3.37
N TRP A 76 2.25 5.42 4.10
CA TRP A 76 1.92 4.66 5.29
C TRP A 76 0.70 3.75 5.12
N GLY A 77 0.88 2.48 5.47
CA GLY A 77 -0.11 1.40 5.41
C GLY A 77 -0.54 1.06 4.00
N MET A 78 0.45 0.71 3.17
CA MET A 78 0.25 0.31 1.77
C MET A 78 -0.56 -1.01 1.59
N ALA A 79 -1.07 -1.60 2.67
CA ALA A 79 -1.79 -2.86 2.66
C ALA A 79 -3.29 -2.65 2.89
N ASN A 80 -3.99 -2.14 1.87
CA ASN A 80 -5.45 -2.25 1.70
C ASN A 80 -5.85 -1.72 0.32
N LEU A 81 -5.20 -2.22 -0.74
CA LEU A 81 -5.37 -1.69 -2.09
C LEU A 81 -6.44 -2.46 -2.89
N SER A 82 -7.31 -3.17 -2.19
CA SER A 82 -8.28 -4.14 -2.71
C SER A 82 -9.31 -3.59 -3.71
N THR A 83 -9.30 -2.28 -3.99
CA THR A 83 -10.22 -1.63 -4.93
C THR A 83 -9.54 -0.99 -6.13
N TYR A 84 -8.22 -1.15 -6.29
CA TYR A 84 -7.46 -0.48 -7.35
C TYR A 84 -6.97 -1.48 -8.38
N GLU A 85 -7.23 -1.26 -9.66
CA GLU A 85 -6.61 -2.06 -10.72
C GLU A 85 -5.11 -1.80 -10.79
N LYS A 86 -4.72 -0.52 -10.67
CA LYS A 86 -3.35 -0.09 -10.85
C LYS A 86 -3.01 1.09 -9.96
N VAL A 87 -1.89 1.00 -9.24
CA VAL A 87 -1.34 2.12 -8.48
C VAL A 87 0.01 2.52 -9.07
N ILE A 88 0.16 3.79 -9.43
CA ILE A 88 1.38 4.36 -9.99
C ILE A 88 2.00 5.29 -8.96
N LEU A 89 3.21 4.97 -8.54
CA LEU A 89 3.95 5.63 -7.48
C LEU A 89 5.02 6.59 -8.05
N PRO A 90 5.17 7.80 -7.47
CA PRO A 90 5.97 8.88 -8.06
C PRO A 90 7.47 8.62 -7.93
N LYS A 91 8.25 9.42 -8.65
CA LYS A 91 9.73 9.34 -8.60
C LYS A 91 10.29 9.80 -7.27
N SER A 92 9.61 10.76 -6.63
CA SER A 92 9.97 11.29 -5.32
C SER A 92 9.82 10.30 -4.17
N LEU A 93 9.17 9.15 -4.38
CA LEU A 93 8.91 8.18 -3.32
C LEU A 93 10.21 7.60 -2.77
N LYS A 94 10.42 7.75 -1.46
CA LYS A 94 11.62 7.29 -0.76
C LYS A 94 11.34 6.13 0.18
N LYS A 95 10.15 6.09 0.79
CA LYS A 95 9.83 5.12 1.84
C LYS A 95 8.39 4.63 1.75
N VAL A 96 8.21 3.35 2.01
CA VAL A 96 6.91 2.67 2.08
C VAL A 96 6.86 1.90 3.40
N ASN A 97 5.95 2.30 4.27
CA ASN A 97 5.60 1.49 5.44
C ASN A 97 4.45 0.55 5.06
N VAL A 98 4.75 -0.74 5.05
CA VAL A 98 3.81 -1.80 4.72
C VAL A 98 3.24 -2.34 6.03
N GLU A 99 1.92 -2.20 6.20
CA GLU A 99 1.20 -2.69 7.37
C GLU A 99 -0.03 -3.45 6.89
N GLY A 100 0.00 -4.79 6.94
CA GLY A 100 -1.15 -5.66 6.65
C GLY A 100 -1.00 -6.53 5.40
N ILE A 101 -2.12 -6.76 4.69
CA ILE A 101 -2.21 -7.65 3.53
C ILE A 101 -2.17 -6.85 2.21
N PHE A 102 -1.25 -7.17 1.28
CA PHE A 102 -1.47 -6.82 -0.13
C PHE A 102 -2.60 -7.71 -0.65
N SER A 103 -3.72 -7.11 -1.02
CA SER A 103 -4.88 -7.86 -1.50
C SER A 103 -4.75 -8.17 -2.98
N ASP A 104 -5.12 -9.41 -3.31
CA ASP A 104 -5.45 -10.01 -4.60
C ASP A 104 -6.11 -9.09 -5.64
N LEU A 105 -6.87 -8.09 -5.23
CA LEU A 105 -7.61 -7.23 -6.14
C LEU A 105 -6.76 -6.09 -6.75
N THR A 106 -5.53 -5.85 -6.26
CA THR A 106 -4.60 -4.95 -6.96
C THR A 106 -3.84 -5.65 -8.06
N GLY A 107 -4.32 -5.58 -9.30
CA GLY A 107 -3.61 -6.18 -10.43
C GLY A 107 -2.18 -5.62 -10.61
N ARG A 108 -1.91 -4.36 -10.28
CA ARG A 108 -0.57 -3.79 -10.57
C ARG A 108 -0.14 -2.62 -9.68
N VAL A 109 1.09 -2.66 -9.19
CA VAL A 109 1.80 -1.53 -8.55
C VAL A 109 3.01 -1.15 -9.41
N VAL A 110 3.12 0.13 -9.79
CA VAL A 110 4.20 0.63 -10.66
C VAL A 110 5.03 1.69 -9.93
N PHE A 111 6.32 1.42 -9.76
CA PHE A 111 7.27 2.39 -9.21
C PHE A 111 7.98 3.13 -10.34
N LEU A 112 7.78 4.46 -10.44
CA LEU A 112 8.36 5.28 -11.52
C LEU A 112 9.81 5.72 -11.27
N GLY A 113 10.29 5.63 -10.04
CA GLY A 113 11.62 6.09 -9.65
C GLY A 113 12.77 5.25 -10.21
N ASP A 114 13.94 5.86 -10.34
CA ASP A 114 15.20 5.18 -10.70
C ASP A 114 15.86 4.46 -9.51
N LYS A 115 15.19 4.46 -8.36
CA LYS A 115 15.63 3.82 -7.12
C LYS A 115 14.46 3.07 -6.50
N VAL A 116 14.79 2.01 -5.78
CA VAL A 116 13.83 1.25 -4.96
C VAL A 116 13.65 2.01 -3.64
N PRO A 117 12.41 2.28 -3.19
CA PRO A 117 12.18 2.90 -1.89
C PRO A 117 12.58 1.97 -0.75
N GLU A 118 12.84 2.55 0.42
CA GLU A 118 12.97 1.79 1.65
C GLU A 118 11.61 1.19 2.03
N PHE A 119 11.60 -0.08 2.41
CA PHE A 119 10.41 -0.74 2.93
C PHE A 119 10.57 -0.94 4.44
N THR A 120 9.50 -0.74 5.19
CA THR A 120 9.40 -1.02 6.62
C THR A 120 8.12 -1.78 6.93
N GLY A 121 8.04 -2.36 8.12
CA GLY A 121 6.90 -3.16 8.56
C GLY A 121 6.93 -4.59 8.04
N GLU A 122 5.80 -5.28 8.17
CA GLU A 122 5.62 -6.67 7.74
C GLU A 122 4.35 -6.78 6.91
N CYS A 123 4.41 -7.67 5.93
CA CYS A 123 3.36 -7.87 4.96
C CYS A 123 3.09 -9.35 4.77
N ASP A 124 1.83 -9.70 4.95
CA ASP A 124 1.28 -10.93 4.40
C ASP A 124 0.76 -10.63 2.98
N ILE A 125 0.80 -11.59 2.07
CA ILE A 125 0.18 -11.40 0.76
C ILE A 125 -0.71 -12.57 0.41
N ASN A 126 -1.95 -12.21 0.06
CA ASN A 126 -2.79 -13.09 -0.71
C ASN A 126 -2.63 -12.70 -2.20
N LEU A 127 -1.67 -13.32 -2.88
CA LEU A 127 -1.36 -13.00 -4.27
C LEU A 127 -2.34 -13.69 -5.21
N GLY A 128 -3.16 -12.90 -5.89
CA GLY A 128 -3.89 -13.36 -7.08
C GLY A 128 -2.95 -13.54 -8.27
N ASP A 129 -3.36 -14.35 -9.24
CA ASP A 129 -2.56 -14.66 -10.44
C ASP A 129 -2.24 -13.42 -11.30
N GLU A 130 -3.02 -12.34 -11.18
CA GLU A 130 -2.87 -11.11 -11.96
C GLU A 130 -2.03 -10.02 -11.28
N PHE A 131 -1.52 -10.24 -10.06
CA PHE A 131 -0.75 -9.24 -9.32
C PHE A 131 0.63 -8.97 -9.95
N GLU A 132 1.04 -7.70 -10.04
CA GLU A 132 2.37 -7.32 -10.54
C GLU A 132 2.97 -6.14 -9.78
N ILE A 133 4.26 -6.22 -9.44
CA ILE A 133 5.12 -5.12 -9.02
C ILE A 133 6.03 -4.76 -10.19
N ARG A 134 5.79 -3.60 -10.81
CA ARG A 134 6.56 -3.11 -11.96
C ARG A 134 7.59 -2.08 -11.52
N VAL A 135 8.84 -2.30 -11.91
CA VAL A 135 9.96 -1.39 -11.68
C VAL A 135 10.71 -1.12 -12.98
N LYS A 136 11.51 -0.05 -13.03
CA LYS A 136 12.38 0.20 -14.18
C LYS A 136 13.38 -0.95 -14.36
N LYS A 137 13.67 -1.31 -15.62
CA LYS A 137 14.71 -2.31 -15.96
C LYS A 137 16.02 -2.05 -15.20
N GLY A 138 16.56 -3.09 -14.57
CA GLY A 138 17.77 -3.04 -13.72
C GLY A 138 17.51 -2.85 -12.22
N LEU A 139 16.25 -2.62 -11.80
CA LEU A 139 15.88 -2.50 -10.38
C LEU A 139 15.27 -3.78 -9.78
N GLU A 140 15.03 -4.82 -10.58
CA GLU A 140 14.31 -6.04 -10.20
C GLU A 140 14.99 -6.75 -9.02
N ARG A 141 16.31 -6.95 -9.12
CA ARG A 141 17.09 -7.60 -8.05
C ARG A 141 17.12 -6.75 -6.78
N LYS A 142 17.14 -5.41 -6.92
CA LYS A 142 17.10 -4.50 -5.76
C LYS A 142 15.74 -4.52 -5.09
N MET A 143 14.67 -4.54 -5.89
CA MET A 143 13.29 -4.63 -5.40
C MET A 143 13.08 -5.97 -4.68
N LEU A 144 13.49 -7.09 -5.27
CA LEU A 144 13.40 -8.40 -4.62
C LEU A 144 14.11 -8.43 -3.27
N ARG A 145 15.32 -7.88 -3.18
CA ARG A 145 16.08 -7.80 -1.91
C ARG A 145 15.41 -6.91 -0.88
N ALA A 146 14.87 -5.77 -1.31
CA ALA A 146 14.16 -4.85 -0.44
C ALA A 146 12.94 -5.55 0.15
N LEU A 147 12.11 -6.19 -0.68
CA LEU A 147 10.87 -6.83 -0.25
C LEU A 147 11.11 -8.13 0.54
N LYS A 148 12.14 -8.93 0.26
CA LYS A 148 12.36 -10.25 0.91
C LYS A 148 12.27 -10.23 2.45
N LYS A 149 12.67 -9.13 3.09
CA LYS A 149 12.66 -9.01 4.56
C LYS A 149 11.29 -8.67 5.15
N HIS A 150 10.37 -8.18 4.33
CA HIS A 150 9.07 -7.67 4.77
C HIS A 150 7.92 -8.56 4.33
N PHE A 151 8.16 -9.47 3.39
CA PHE A 151 7.15 -10.35 2.85
C PHE A 151 7.30 -11.76 3.39
N LEU A 152 6.22 -12.32 3.94
CA LEU A 152 6.18 -13.67 4.52
C LEU A 152 6.10 -14.76 3.43
N MET A 153 7.01 -14.73 2.45
CA MET A 153 7.05 -15.72 1.37
C MET A 153 8.46 -16.00 0.84
N SER A 154 8.58 -17.10 0.10
CA SER A 154 9.84 -17.46 -0.54
C SER A 154 10.28 -16.42 -1.58
N SER A 155 11.59 -16.25 -1.74
CA SER A 155 12.13 -15.35 -2.76
C SER A 155 11.78 -15.78 -4.18
N ASP A 156 11.64 -17.08 -4.43
CA ASP A 156 11.31 -17.61 -5.75
C ASP A 156 9.85 -17.32 -6.12
N THR A 157 8.94 -17.40 -5.15
CA THR A 157 7.56 -16.97 -5.30
C THR A 157 7.50 -15.48 -5.57
N LEU A 158 8.11 -14.66 -4.71
CA LEU A 158 8.08 -13.19 -4.80
C LEU A 158 8.64 -12.67 -6.12
N LYS A 159 9.69 -13.32 -6.65
CA LYS A 159 10.31 -12.94 -7.93
C LYS A 159 9.33 -13.01 -9.11
N ARG A 160 8.34 -13.90 -9.09
CA ARG A 160 7.34 -14.05 -10.18
C ARG A 160 6.49 -12.80 -10.37
N TYR A 161 6.30 -12.04 -9.29
CA TYR A 161 5.47 -10.84 -9.27
C TYR A 161 6.25 -9.57 -9.58
N ILE A 162 7.59 -9.62 -9.60
CA ILE A 162 8.42 -8.44 -9.91
C ILE A 162 8.74 -8.44 -11.40
N THR A 163 8.12 -7.53 -12.15
CA THR A 163 8.31 -7.36 -13.59
C THR A 163 8.84 -5.96 -13.91
N THR A 164 9.14 -5.74 -15.19
CA THR A 164 9.80 -4.51 -15.63
C THR A 164 8.99 -3.73 -16.64
N PHE A 165 9.36 -2.46 -16.82
CA PHE A 165 8.90 -1.60 -17.90
C PHE A 165 10.07 -0.76 -18.43
#